data_AF-A0A931Z6Q0-F1
#
_entry.id   AF-A0A931Z6Q0-F1
#
_cell.length_a   1.000
_cell.length_b   1.000
_cell.length_c   1.000
_cell.angle_alpha   90.00
_cell.angle_beta   90.00
_cell.angle_gamma   90.00
#
_symmetry.space_group_name_H-M   'P 1'
#
loop_
_entity.id
_entity.type
_entity.pdbx_description
1 polymer ?
#
loop_
_entity_poly.entity_id
_entity_poly.type
_entity_poly.pdbx_seq_one_letter_code
_entity_poly.pdbx_strand_id
1 'polypeptide(L)'
;MRYLALERELPVLPRSDLADLLRQEAAAVWHLQKSGVVREIWFTTPERHAVLILECPSYVSAREHLAALPLARAGRVEFALHELQPYDGHERLFAVDAAQIHARDEPADY
;
A
#
# COMPACT_ATOMS: atom_id res chain seq x y z
N MET A 1 3.45 -3.75 9.97
CA MET A 1 2.85 -2.46 9.56
C MET A 1 2.43 -2.57 8.10
N ARG A 2 1.49 -1.75 7.63
CA ARG A 2 1.04 -1.75 6.23
C ARG A 2 1.45 -0.47 5.52
N TYR A 3 1.81 -0.59 4.26
CA TYR A 3 2.23 0.55 3.44
C TYR A 3 1.57 0.50 2.06
N LEU A 4 1.26 1.67 1.51
CA LEU A 4 0.89 1.85 0.11
C LEU A 4 2.11 2.36 -0.64
N ALA A 5 2.44 1.71 -1.75
CA ALA A 5 3.45 2.18 -2.69
C ALA A 5 2.77 2.50 -4.03
N LEU A 6 2.86 3.75 -4.46
CA LEU A 6 2.38 4.20 -5.78
C LEU A 6 3.58 4.46 -6.68
N GLU A 7 3.66 3.74 -7.78
CA GLU A 7 4.69 3.89 -8.79
C GLU A 7 4.61 5.25 -9.49
N ARG A 8 5.78 5.81 -9.80
CA ARG A 8 5.96 6.94 -10.71
C ARG A 8 7.05 6.60 -11.71
N GLU A 9 6.77 6.81 -12.98
CA GLU A 9 7.77 6.63 -14.03
C GLU A 9 8.81 7.76 -13.99
N LEU A 10 10.08 7.40 -14.23
CA LEU A 10 11.17 8.34 -14.39
C LEU A 10 11.56 8.46 -15.88
N PRO A 11 12.03 9.63 -16.33
CA PRO A 11 12.44 9.85 -17.71
C PRO A 11 13.46 8.80 -18.20
N VAL A 12 13.15 8.18 -19.33
CA VAL A 12 13.81 6.98 -19.88
C VAL A 12 15.31 7.21 -20.17
N LEU A 13 16.18 6.33 -19.64
CA LEU A 13 17.56 6.14 -20.12
C LEU A 13 17.59 5.20 -21.35
N PRO A 14 18.38 5.47 -22.41
CA PRO A 14 18.25 4.77 -23.71
C PRO A 14 18.83 3.35 -23.80
N ARG A 15 19.17 2.66 -22.70
CA ARG A 15 20.22 1.60 -22.73
C ARG A 15 19.95 0.23 -22.08
N SER A 16 18.70 -0.22 -21.87
CA SER A 16 18.48 -1.59 -21.35
C SER A 16 17.56 -2.41 -22.25
N ASP A 17 17.83 -3.71 -22.34
CA ASP A 17 16.86 -4.70 -22.83
C ASP A 17 15.67 -4.71 -21.86
N LEU A 18 14.66 -3.90 -22.18
CA LEU A 18 13.50 -3.66 -21.34
C LEU A 18 12.71 -4.95 -21.10
N ALA A 19 12.71 -5.89 -22.06
CA ALA A 19 11.95 -7.13 -21.93
C ALA A 19 12.53 -8.03 -20.84
N ASP A 20 13.86 -8.19 -20.81
CA ASP A 20 14.52 -8.96 -19.75
C ASP A 20 14.39 -8.29 -18.38
N LEU A 21 14.50 -6.96 -18.35
CA LEU A 21 14.31 -6.21 -17.11
C LEU A 21 12.89 -6.38 -16.54
N LEU A 22 11.87 -6.34 -17.39
CA LEU A 22 10.48 -6.57 -17.00
C LEU A 22 10.22 -8.01 -16.52
N ARG A 23 10.90 -9.02 -17.10
CA ARG A 23 10.82 -10.40 -16.60
C ARG A 23 11.45 -10.53 -15.21
N GLN A 24 12.60 -9.90 -14.99
CA GLN A 24 13.26 -9.86 -13.69
C GLN A 24 12.38 -9.15 -12.65
N GLU A 25 11.74 -8.04 -13.04
CA GLU A 25 10.79 -7.30 -12.21
C GLU A 25 9.63 -8.19 -11.77
N ALA A 26 8.98 -8.86 -12.73
CA ALA A 26 7.86 -9.75 -12.46
C ALA A 26 8.26 -10.90 -11.52
N ALA A 27 9.45 -11.48 -11.71
CA ALA A 27 9.97 -12.53 -10.83
C ALA A 27 10.23 -12.03 -9.41
N ALA A 28 10.79 -10.82 -9.26
CA ALA A 28 11.05 -10.22 -7.96
C ALA A 28 9.75 -9.91 -7.21
N VAL A 29 8.78 -9.28 -7.88
CA VAL A 29 7.45 -8.99 -7.29
C VAL A 29 6.74 -10.29 -6.91
N TRP A 30 6.78 -11.32 -7.76
CA TRP A 30 6.20 -12.62 -7.45
C TRP A 30 6.81 -13.26 -6.19
N HIS A 31 8.14 -13.15 -6.03
CA HIS A 31 8.81 -13.64 -4.82
C HIS A 31 8.35 -12.88 -3.56
N LEU A 32 8.21 -11.55 -3.65
CA LEU A 32 7.69 -10.73 -2.55
C LEU A 32 6.22 -11.04 -2.21
N GLN A 33 5.41 -11.41 -3.20
CA GLN A 33 4.04 -11.89 -2.95
C GLN A 33 4.06 -13.25 -2.23
N LYS A 34 4.93 -14.17 -2.66
CA LYS A 34 5.09 -15.48 -2.03
C LYS A 34 5.59 -15.40 -0.59
N SER A 35 6.44 -14.42 -0.26
CA SER A 35 6.91 -14.19 1.11
C SER A 35 5.89 -13.43 1.98
N GLY A 36 4.80 -12.95 1.39
CA GLY A 36 3.77 -12.16 2.09
C GLY A 36 4.14 -10.70 2.30
N VAL A 37 5.25 -10.21 1.75
CA VAL A 37 5.65 -8.80 1.79
C VAL A 37 4.74 -7.95 0.91
N VAL A 38 4.44 -8.39 -0.31
CA VAL A 38 3.42 -7.76 -1.17
C VAL A 38 2.10 -8.50 -0.94
N ARG A 39 1.11 -7.81 -0.37
CA ARG A 39 -0.23 -8.35 -0.11
C ARG A 39 -1.14 -8.21 -1.31
N GLU A 40 -1.05 -7.07 -1.99
CA GLU A 40 -1.86 -6.74 -3.16
C GLU A 40 -1.04 -5.96 -4.18
N ILE A 41 -1.41 -6.10 -5.45
CA ILE A 41 -0.84 -5.32 -6.55
C ILE A 41 -1.93 -5.02 -7.58
N TRP A 42 -2.00 -3.76 -7.99
CA TRP A 42 -3.01 -3.23 -8.90
C TRP A 42 -2.37 -2.30 -9.92
N PHE A 43 -3.06 -2.03 -11.02
CA PHE A 43 -2.73 -0.94 -11.92
C PHE A 43 -3.79 0.16 -11.83
N THR A 44 -3.35 1.42 -11.83
CA THR A 44 -4.28 2.55 -12.01
C THR A 44 -4.86 2.57 -13.42
N THR A 45 -5.93 3.34 -13.61
CA THR A 45 -6.53 3.60 -14.93
C THR A 45 -6.68 5.10 -15.12
N PRO A 46 -6.37 5.66 -16.30
CA PRO A 46 -5.90 4.98 -17.52
C PRO A 46 -4.37 4.78 -17.63
N GLU A 47 -3.55 5.43 -16.80
CA GLU A 47 -2.09 5.53 -16.98
C GLU A 47 -1.33 4.24 -16.63
N ARG A 48 -1.97 3.28 -15.96
CA ARG A 48 -1.40 1.97 -15.59
C ARG A 48 -0.16 2.03 -14.68
N HIS A 49 -0.14 2.95 -13.72
CA HIS A 49 0.87 2.94 -12.66
C HIS A 49 0.62 1.79 -11.68
N ALA A 50 1.67 1.12 -11.23
CA ALA A 50 1.55 0.07 -10.23
C ALA A 50 1.20 0.65 -8.84
N VAL A 51 0.25 0.02 -8.16
CA VAL A 51 -0.10 0.28 -6.76
C VAL A 51 0.10 -1.00 -5.98
N LEU A 52 0.95 -0.97 -4.95
CA LEU A 52 1.24 -2.12 -4.12
C LEU A 52 0.80 -1.85 -2.68
N ILE A 53 0.19 -2.86 -2.06
CA ILE A 53 -0.01 -2.91 -0.61
C ILE A 53 1.05 -3.83 -0.03
N LEU A 54 1.91 -3.27 0.82
CA LEU A 54 3.02 -3.97 1.46
C LEU A 54 2.72 -4.24 2.93
N GLU A 55 3.20 -5.37 3.44
CA GLU A 55 3.22 -5.69 4.86
C GLU A 55 4.67 -5.92 5.30
N CYS A 56 5.22 -4.95 6.04
CA CYS A 56 6.62 -4.91 6.44
C CYS A 56 6.75 -4.56 7.93
N PRO A 57 7.87 -4.92 8.59
CA PRO A 57 8.11 -4.57 9.98
C PRO A 57 8.38 -3.07 10.20
N SER A 58 8.83 -2.35 9.17
CA SER A 58 9.14 -0.92 9.26
C SER A 58 9.10 -0.23 7.90
N TYR A 59 9.05 1.11 7.91
CA TYR A 59 9.13 1.95 6.71
C TYR A 59 10.44 1.72 5.95
N VAL A 60 11.55 1.57 6.68
CA VAL A 60 12.88 1.33 6.09
C VAL A 60 12.89 0.01 5.33
N SER A 61 12.35 -1.07 5.92
CA SER A 61 12.25 -2.37 5.27
C SER A 61 11.36 -2.32 4.01
N ALA A 62 10.21 -1.64 4.07
CA ALA A 62 9.36 -1.45 2.89
C ALA A 62 10.10 -0.72 1.76
N ARG A 63 10.81 0.37 2.09
CA ARG A 63 11.61 1.13 1.13
C ARG A 63 12.74 0.29 0.53
N GLU A 64 13.41 -0.53 1.33
CA GLU A 64 14.48 -1.42 0.86
C GLU A 64 13.97 -2.49 -0.12
N HIS A 65 12.82 -3.11 0.16
CA HIS A 65 12.19 -4.05 -0.76
C HIS A 65 11.86 -3.39 -2.10
N LEU A 66 11.26 -2.19 -2.08
CA LEU A 66 10.93 -1.44 -3.30
C LEU A 66 12.18 -1.00 -4.06
N ALA A 67 13.21 -0.48 -3.36
CA ALA A 67 14.46 -0.05 -3.99
C ALA A 67 15.28 -1.22 -4.55
N ALA A 68 15.03 -2.44 -4.10
CA ALA A 68 15.66 -3.66 -4.63
C ALA A 68 15.00 -4.16 -5.92
N LEU A 69 13.81 -3.67 -6.28
CA LEU A 69 13.13 -4.06 -7.52
C LEU A 69 13.97 -3.66 -8.75
N PRO A 70 14.12 -4.54 -9.74
CA PRO A 70 14.92 -4.29 -10.94
C PRO A 70 14.64 -2.95 -11.65
N LEU A 71 13.38 -2.56 -11.84
CA LEU A 71 13.00 -1.29 -12.48
C LEU A 71 13.41 -0.08 -11.61
N ALA A 72 13.23 -0.18 -10.30
CA ALA A 72 13.64 0.87 -9.36
C ALA A 72 15.17 1.03 -9.33
N ARG A 73 15.91 -0.08 -9.25
CA ARG A 73 17.38 -0.11 -9.32
C ARG A 73 17.92 0.46 -10.63
N ALA A 74 17.21 0.22 -11.73
CA ALA A 74 17.56 0.74 -13.04
C ALA A 74 17.18 2.23 -13.23
N GLY A 75 16.61 2.88 -12.20
CA GLY A 75 16.20 4.28 -12.26
C GLY A 75 15.06 4.52 -13.26
N ARG A 76 14.23 3.50 -13.51
CA ARG A 76 13.09 3.58 -14.44
C ARG A 76 11.82 4.04 -13.74
N VAL A 77 11.67 3.65 -12.49
CA VAL A 77 10.52 3.97 -11.66
C VAL A 77 10.99 4.34 -10.26
N GLU A 78 10.15 5.06 -9.55
CA GLU A 78 10.25 5.25 -8.11
C GLU A 78 8.88 5.03 -7.48
N PHE A 79 8.84 4.88 -6.15
CA PHE A 79 7.59 4.67 -5.43
C PHE A 79 7.35 5.76 -4.39
N ALA A 80 6.19 6.39 -4.44
CA ALA A 80 5.68 7.17 -3.33
C ALA A 80 5.15 6.20 -2.25
N LEU A 81 5.81 6.19 -1.09
CA LEU A 81 5.54 5.24 -0.01
C LEU A 81 4.83 5.93 1.15
N HIS A 82 3.64 5.43 1.50
CA HIS A 82 2.81 5.93 2.59
C HIS A 82 2.56 4.83 3.62
N GLU A 83 2.74 5.13 4.90
CA GLU A 83 2.31 4.25 5.98
C GLU A 83 0.79 4.30 6.12
N LEU A 84 0.17 3.12 6.25
CA LEU A 84 -1.27 2.98 6.36
C LEU A 84 -1.65 2.62 7.80
N GLN A 85 -2.68 3.29 8.29
CA GLN A 85 -3.37 2.91 9.51
C GLN A 85 -4.76 2.38 9.17
N PRO A 86 -5.25 1.38 9.92
CA PRO A 86 -6.66 1.00 9.84
C PRO A 86 -7.54 2.21 10.10
N TYR A 87 -8.63 2.31 9.34
CA TYR A 87 -9.63 3.35 9.58
C TYR A 87 -10.42 3.01 10.84
N ASP A 88 -10.29 3.82 11.89
CA ASP A 88 -10.92 3.66 13.21
C ASP A 88 -12.21 4.51 13.36
N GLY A 89 -12.61 5.19 12.29
CA GLY A 89 -13.73 6.12 12.33
C GLY A 89 -15.06 5.44 12.60
N HIS A 90 -15.22 4.16 12.25
CA HIS A 90 -16.43 3.40 12.54
C HIS A 90 -16.59 3.20 14.04
N GLU A 91 -15.58 2.65 14.72
CA GLU A 91 -15.62 2.43 16.17
C GLU A 91 -15.85 3.76 16.91
N ARG A 92 -15.14 4.82 16.51
CA ARG A 92 -15.26 6.13 17.12
C ARG A 92 -16.66 6.73 16.97
N LEU A 93 -17.27 6.64 15.79
CA LEU A 93 -18.58 7.24 15.52
C LEU A 93 -19.73 6.40 16.12
N PHE A 94 -19.65 5.07 16.06
CA PHE A 94 -20.68 4.18 16.61
C PHE A 94 -20.64 4.07 18.14
N ALA A 95 -19.50 4.35 18.77
CA ALA A 95 -19.42 4.44 20.23
C ALA A 95 -20.24 5.62 20.81
N VAL A 96 -20.52 6.66 20.02
CA VAL A 96 -21.27 7.86 20.47
C VAL A 96 -22.78 7.57 20.63
N ASP A 97 -23.34 6.68 19.83
CA ASP A 97 -24.77 6.33 19.89
C ASP A 97 -25.11 5.46 21.13
N ALA A 98 -24.20 4.58 21.55
CA ALA A 98 -24.44 3.71 22.72
C ALA A 98 -24.55 4.49 24.04
N ALA A 99 -23.90 5.64 24.15
CA ALA A 99 -23.92 6.49 25.35
C ALA A 99 -25.18 7.37 25.45
N GLN A 100 -25.89 7.61 24.34
CA GLN A 100 -27.09 8.47 24.32
C GLN A 100 -28.40 7.70 24.49
N ILE A 101 -28.41 6.38 24.28
CA ILE A 101 -29.61 5.54 24.47
C ILE A 101 -29.93 5.35 25.97
N HIS A 102 -28.93 5.21 26.84
CA HIS A 102 -29.17 5.02 28.29
C HIS A 102 -29.61 6.28 29.06
N ALA A 103 -29.65 7.46 28.43
CA ALA A 103 -30.08 8.70 29.07
C ALA A 103 -31.58 9.00 28.91
N ARG A 104 -32.36 8.14 28.23
CA ARG A 104 -33.80 8.38 27.96
C ARG A 104 -34.76 7.41 28.66
N ASP A 105 -34.27 6.48 29.47
CA ASP A 105 -35.07 5.48 30.18
C ASP A 105 -35.24 5.79 31.69
N GLU A 106 -35.46 7.05 32.06
CA GLU A 106 -36.09 7.35 33.36
C GLU A 106 -37.61 7.41 33.16
N PRO A 107 -38.40 6.56 33.84
CA PRO A 107 -39.85 6.66 33.76
C PRO A 107 -40.29 7.93 34.47
N ALA A 108 -41.07 8.77 33.78
CA ALA A 108 -41.78 9.87 34.42
C ALA A 108 -42.79 9.26 35.39
N ASP A 109 -42.49 9.36 36.68
CA ASP A 109 -43.40 9.05 37.78
C ASP A 109 -44.55 10.07 37.72
N TYR A 110 -45.74 9.63 37.28
CA TYR A 110 -47.03 10.28 37.54
C TYR A 110 -48.19 9.31 37.37
#